data_AF-A0A7S2TJZ4-F1
#
_entry.id   AF-A0A7S2TJZ4-F1
#
_cell.length_a   1.000
_cell.length_b   1.000
_cell.length_c   1.000
_cell.angle_alpha   90.00
_cell.angle_beta   90.00
_cell.angle_gamma   90.00
#
_symmetry.space_group_name_H-M   'P 1'
#
loop_
_entity.id
_entity.type
_entity.pdbx_description
1 polymer ?
#
loop_
_entity_poly.entity_id
_entity_poly.type
_entity_poly.pdbx_seq_one_letter_code
_entity_poly.pdbx_strand_id
1 'polypeptide(L)'
;MSIDRLIDNWIHVNEYMRSDLPHLTHVKVITLEEFTQDPDHFLNEVYRWVGVSPSRVTRTVKVRQNTNRKYRKKYCKMIEEDPGLHANLVARFGEKVSELGYSLEEWGKCPVTTTGTASVSSAADA
;
A
#
# COMPACT_ATOMS: atom_id res chain seq x y z
N MET A 1 -4.64 -16.22 -9.71
CA MET A 1 -5.01 -16.04 -8.30
C MET A 1 -5.99 -14.89 -8.24
N SER A 2 -7.16 -15.06 -7.61
CA SER A 2 -8.19 -14.03 -7.50
C SER A 2 -7.89 -13.06 -6.36
N ILE A 3 -8.44 -11.84 -6.41
CA ILE A 3 -8.14 -10.79 -5.43
C ILE A 3 -8.72 -11.06 -4.05
N ASP A 4 -9.88 -11.72 -3.98
CA ASP A 4 -10.50 -12.15 -2.73
C ASP A 4 -9.61 -13.15 -1.99
N ARG A 5 -9.02 -14.11 -2.71
CA ARG A 5 -8.09 -15.10 -2.14
C ARG A 5 -6.77 -14.46 -1.71
N LEU A 6 -6.32 -13.41 -2.41
CA LEU A 6 -5.14 -12.64 -2.00
C LEU A 6 -5.38 -11.90 -0.68
N ILE A 7 -6.54 -11.26 -0.54
CA ILE A 7 -6.91 -10.54 0.69
C ILE A 7 -7.08 -11.53 1.85
N ASP A 8 -7.81 -12.63 1.63
CA ASP A 8 -8.01 -13.68 2.64
C ASP A 8 -6.68 -14.27 3.15
N ASN A 9 -5.77 -14.61 2.24
CA ASN A 9 -4.44 -15.07 2.61
C ASN A 9 -3.62 -14.01 3.35
N TRP A 10 -3.70 -12.74 2.92
CA TRP A 10 -3.00 -11.65 3.59
C TRP A 10 -3.52 -11.43 5.01
N ILE A 11 -4.84 -11.50 5.23
CA ILE A 11 -5.47 -11.43 6.55
C ILE A 11 -4.95 -12.57 7.43
N HIS A 12 -5.02 -13.82 6.96
CA HIS A 12 -4.57 -14.98 7.74
C HIS A 12 -3.09 -14.87 8.14
N VAL A 13 -2.22 -14.40 7.25
CA VAL A 13 -0.81 -14.20 7.58
C VAL A 13 -0.63 -13.13 8.66
N ASN A 14 -1.38 -12.02 8.60
CA ASN A 14 -1.29 -10.98 9.62
C ASN A 14 -1.89 -11.41 10.96
N GLU A 15 -3.02 -12.12 10.97
CA GLU A 15 -3.63 -12.70 12.17
C GLU A 15 -2.63 -13.67 12.85
N TYR A 16 -1.99 -14.53 12.06
CA TYR A 16 -0.95 -15.45 12.54
C TYR A 16 0.27 -14.71 13.11
N MET A 17 0.80 -13.72 12.39
CA MET A 17 1.92 -12.92 12.89
C MET A 17 1.53 -12.20 14.20
N ARG A 18 0.31 -11.65 14.30
CA ARG A 18 -0.19 -10.99 15.51
C ARG A 18 -0.37 -11.94 16.69
N SER A 19 -0.77 -13.18 16.46
CA SER A 19 -0.85 -14.18 17.55
C SER A 19 0.52 -14.55 18.07
N ASP A 20 1.55 -14.51 17.22
CA ASP A 20 2.93 -14.83 17.60
C ASP A 20 3.65 -13.64 18.27
N LEU A 21 3.26 -12.39 17.99
CA LEU A 21 3.91 -11.18 18.53
C LEU A 21 4.11 -11.19 20.06
N PRO A 22 3.13 -11.57 20.91
CA PRO A 22 3.31 -11.61 22.36
C PRO A 22 4.38 -12.61 22.83
N HIS A 23 4.75 -13.57 22.00
CA HIS A 23 5.74 -14.60 22.29
C HIS A 23 7.15 -14.22 21.84
N LEU A 24 7.31 -13.12 21.10
CA LEU A 24 8.60 -12.63 20.61
C LEU A 24 9.22 -11.63 21.59
N THR A 25 10.40 -11.94 22.11
CA THR A 25 11.12 -11.06 23.04
C THR A 25 11.72 -9.83 22.34
N HIS A 26 12.08 -9.96 21.06
CA HIS A 26 12.74 -8.91 20.28
C HIS A 26 12.08 -8.81 18.92
N VAL A 27 11.10 -7.91 18.78
CA VAL A 27 10.40 -7.67 17.52
C VAL A 27 10.28 -6.17 17.26
N LYS A 28 10.47 -5.77 16.00
CA LYS A 28 10.18 -4.42 15.51
C LYS A 28 9.33 -4.54 14.26
N VAL A 29 8.16 -3.92 14.29
CA VAL A 29 7.24 -3.85 13.16
C VAL A 29 7.41 -2.50 12.48
N ILE A 30 7.54 -2.51 11.15
CA ILE A 30 7.63 -1.31 10.31
C ILE A 30 6.76 -1.57 9.09
N THR A 31 5.85 -0.64 8.78
CA THR A 31 5.04 -0.73 7.56
C THR A 31 5.84 -0.30 6.34
N LEU A 32 5.48 -0.80 5.16
CA LEU A 32 6.13 -0.37 3.92
C LEU A 32 5.89 1.12 3.67
N GLU A 33 4.69 1.61 4.02
CA GLU A 33 4.27 3.00 3.87
C GLU A 33 5.19 3.93 4.67
N GLU A 34 5.36 3.68 5.97
CA GLU A 34 6.27 4.41 6.84
C GLU A 34 7.71 4.37 6.31
N PHE A 35 8.20 3.17 5.98
CA PHE A 35 9.55 2.98 5.49
C PHE A 35 9.81 3.77 4.20
N THR A 36 8.86 3.78 3.27
CA THR A 36 9.04 4.48 2.00
C THR A 36 8.99 6.00 2.16
N GLN A 37 8.28 6.53 3.16
CA GLN A 37 8.19 7.97 3.43
C GLN A 37 9.51 8.56 3.93
N ASP A 38 10.19 7.90 4.87
CA ASP A 38 11.52 8.30 5.36
C ASP A 38 12.46 7.10 5.53
N PRO A 39 13.02 6.58 4.41
CA PRO A 39 13.79 5.36 4.48
C PRO A 39 15.08 5.51 5.29
N ASP A 40 15.69 6.70 5.33
CA ASP A 40 16.94 6.92 6.05
C ASP A 40 16.70 6.89 7.56
N HIS A 41 15.62 7.52 8.03
CA HIS A 41 15.19 7.42 9.42
C HIS A 41 14.95 5.95 9.82
N PHE A 42 14.09 5.22 9.10
CA PHE A 42 13.74 3.84 9.46
C PHE A 42 14.92 2.87 9.34
N LEU A 43 15.82 3.04 8.36
CA LEU A 43 17.04 2.23 8.28
C LEU A 43 17.96 2.47 9.49
N ASN A 44 18.14 3.73 9.90
CA ASN A 44 18.93 4.04 11.09
C ASN A 44 18.31 3.43 12.35
N GLU A 45 16.98 3.44 12.47
CA GLU A 45 16.29 2.75 13.56
C GLU A 45 16.52 1.24 13.54
N VAL A 46 16.39 0.61 12.38
CA VAL A 46 16.64 -0.83 12.22
C VAL A 46 18.09 -1.15 12.58
N TYR A 47 19.08 -0.38 12.12
CA TYR A 47 20.49 -0.59 12.46
C TYR A 47 20.74 -0.51 13.96
N ARG A 48 20.20 0.51 14.63
CA ARG A 48 20.30 0.62 16.09
C ARG A 48 19.62 -0.56 16.78
N TRP A 49 18.45 -0.98 16.29
CA TRP A 49 17.69 -2.11 16.84
C TRP A 49 18.46 -3.43 16.72
N VAL A 50 19.18 -3.67 15.60
CA VAL A 50 20.04 -4.85 15.43
C VAL A 50 21.45 -4.69 16.01
N GLY A 51 21.77 -3.56 16.67
CA GLY A 51 23.09 -3.31 17.27
C GLY A 51 24.23 -2.99 16.27
N VAL A 52 23.89 -2.54 15.07
CA VAL A 52 24.86 -2.15 14.02
C VAL A 52 25.00 -0.63 13.96
N SER A 53 26.23 -0.14 13.82
CA SER A 53 26.49 1.30 13.63
C SER A 53 25.91 1.81 12.31
N PRO A 54 25.04 2.84 12.30
CA PRO A 54 24.43 3.36 11.08
C PRO A 54 25.42 3.91 10.05
N SER A 55 26.60 4.35 10.50
CA SER A 55 27.66 4.91 9.66
C SER A 55 28.29 3.93 8.66
N ARG A 56 28.00 2.63 8.77
CA ARG A 56 28.65 1.58 7.95
C ARG A 56 27.89 1.19 6.68
N VAL A 57 26.68 1.70 6.45
CA VAL A 57 25.88 1.28 5.28
C VAL A 57 25.63 2.44 4.33
N THR A 58 26.46 2.55 3.29
CA THR A 58 26.20 3.42 2.15
C THR A 58 25.03 2.83 1.36
N ARG A 59 23.94 3.59 1.17
CA ARG A 59 22.80 3.11 0.36
C ARG A 59 23.24 2.90 -1.08
N THR A 60 23.40 1.64 -1.49
CA THR A 60 23.61 1.27 -2.89
C THR A 60 22.30 1.13 -3.66
N VAL A 61 21.17 1.02 -2.95
CA VAL A 61 19.85 0.80 -3.53
C VAL A 61 18.95 2.02 -3.35
N LYS A 62 18.40 2.53 -4.47
CA LYS A 62 17.39 3.59 -4.47
C LYS A 62 16.03 3.01 -4.06
N VAL A 63 15.45 3.53 -2.97
CA VAL A 63 14.06 3.20 -2.59
C VAL A 63 13.12 3.95 -3.50
N ARG A 64 12.23 3.21 -4.17
CA ARG A 64 11.25 3.79 -5.08
C ARG A 64 10.09 4.35 -4.28
N GLN A 65 9.73 5.58 -4.57
CA GLN A 65 8.54 6.22 -4.02
C GLN A 65 7.28 5.79 -4.78
N ASN A 66 6.13 5.76 -4.11
CA ASN A 66 4.81 5.56 -4.73
C ASN A 66 4.67 4.27 -5.56
N THR A 67 5.31 3.18 -5.13
CA THR A 67 5.24 1.86 -5.81
C THR A 67 3.80 1.34 -5.96
N ASN A 68 2.92 1.73 -5.04
CA ASN A 68 1.51 1.37 -5.02
C ASN A 68 0.67 1.99 -6.15
N ARG A 69 1.14 3.06 -6.82
CA ARG A 69 0.38 3.74 -7.89
C ARG A 69 0.02 2.79 -9.03
N LYS A 70 0.94 1.91 -9.43
CA LYS A 70 0.71 0.92 -10.49
C LYS A 70 -0.37 -0.09 -10.10
N TYR A 71 -0.36 -0.55 -8.86
CA TYR A 71 -1.32 -1.53 -8.36
C TYR A 71 -2.70 -0.91 -8.16
N ARG A 72 -2.78 0.32 -7.67
CA ARG A 72 -4.03 1.08 -7.57
C ARG A 72 -4.69 1.26 -8.94
N LYS A 73 -3.92 1.62 -9.98
CA LYS A 73 -4.47 1.71 -11.35
C LYS A 73 -5.05 0.38 -11.84
N LYS A 74 -4.36 -0.74 -11.59
CA LYS A 74 -4.86 -2.08 -11.94
C LYS A 74 -6.13 -2.43 -11.19
N TYR A 75 -6.16 -2.16 -9.89
CA TYR A 75 -7.33 -2.39 -9.04
C TYR A 75 -8.54 -1.59 -9.52
N CYS A 76 -8.34 -0.31 -9.86
CA CYS A 76 -9.42 0.53 -10.39
C CYS A 76 -9.99 0.00 -11.71
N LYS A 77 -9.14 -0.49 -12.62
CA LYS A 77 -9.61 -1.12 -13.85
C LYS A 77 -10.48 -2.36 -13.58
N MET A 78 -10.14 -3.14 -12.55
CA MET A 78 -10.96 -4.30 -12.15
C MET A 78 -12.32 -3.87 -11.61
N ILE A 79 -12.40 -2.76 -10.89
CA ILE A 79 -13.66 -2.19 -10.39
C ILE A 79 -14.49 -1.60 -11.55
N GLU A 80 -13.85 -0.98 -12.53
CA GLU A 80 -14.53 -0.49 -13.74
C GLU A 80 -15.15 -1.65 -14.53
N GLU A 81 -14.47 -2.80 -14.59
CA GLU A 81 -14.95 -4.02 -15.27
C GLU A 81 -16.02 -4.77 -14.46
N ASP A 82 -15.97 -4.72 -13.13
CA ASP A 82 -16.96 -5.28 -12.21
C ASP A 82 -17.27 -4.30 -11.06
N PRO A 83 -18.29 -3.43 -11.22
CA PRO A 83 -18.65 -2.44 -10.20
C PRO A 83 -19.07 -3.04 -8.86
N GLY A 84 -19.52 -4.30 -8.83
CA GLY A 84 -19.91 -5.00 -7.61
C GLY A 84 -18.71 -5.55 -6.84
N LEU A 85 -17.56 -5.73 -7.49
CA LEU A 85 -16.36 -6.31 -6.90
C LEU A 85 -15.93 -5.58 -5.62
N HIS A 86 -15.84 -4.25 -5.67
CA HIS A 86 -15.36 -3.47 -4.54
C HIS A 86 -16.29 -3.58 -3.33
N ALA A 87 -17.59 -3.41 -3.55
CA ALA A 87 -18.60 -3.52 -2.49
C ALA A 87 -18.60 -4.91 -1.85
N ASN A 88 -18.46 -5.97 -2.65
CA ASN A 88 -18.35 -7.34 -2.16
C ASN A 88 -17.08 -7.57 -1.32
N LEU A 89 -15.94 -7.01 -1.74
CA LEU A 89 -14.69 -7.11 -0.98
C LEU A 89 -14.78 -6.36 0.35
N VAL A 90 -15.35 -5.15 0.34
CA VAL A 90 -15.59 -4.36 1.56
C VAL A 90 -16.53 -5.09 2.51
N ALA A 91 -17.67 -5.58 2.02
CA ALA A 91 -18.64 -6.29 2.84
C ALA A 91 -18.05 -7.57 3.47
N ARG A 92 -17.12 -8.23 2.78
CA ARG A 92 -16.52 -9.49 3.26
C ARG A 92 -15.30 -9.28 4.17
N PHE A 93 -14.49 -8.26 3.91
CA PHE A 93 -13.16 -8.13 4.54
C PHE A 93 -12.90 -6.78 5.22
N GLY A 94 -13.78 -5.79 5.06
CA GLY A 94 -13.55 -4.40 5.50
C GLY A 94 -13.18 -4.29 6.97
N GLU A 95 -13.96 -4.93 7.85
CA GLU A 95 -13.72 -4.95 9.30
C GLU A 95 -12.34 -5.52 9.64
N LYS A 96 -12.02 -6.72 9.15
CA LYS A 96 -10.74 -7.39 9.41
C LYS A 96 -9.54 -6.60 8.88
N VAL A 97 -9.67 -5.97 7.72
CA VAL A 97 -8.61 -5.12 7.15
C VAL A 97 -8.44 -3.85 7.99
N SER A 98 -9.53 -3.29 8.52
CA SER A 98 -9.51 -2.14 9.43
C SER A 98 -8.81 -2.43 10.74
N GLU A 99 -9.03 -3.61 11.33
CA GLU A 99 -8.31 -4.05 12.53
C GLU A 99 -6.79 -4.18 12.33
N LEU A 100 -6.33 -4.28 11.08
CA LEU A 100 -4.93 -4.32 10.69
C LEU A 100 -4.36 -2.93 10.33
N GLY A 101 -5.16 -1.87 10.49
CA GLY A 101 -4.73 -0.49 10.26
C GLY A 101 -4.91 0.02 8.82
N TYR A 102 -5.67 -0.69 7.97
CA TYR A 102 -5.89 -0.33 6.58
C TYR A 102 -7.39 -0.16 6.28
N SER A 103 -7.78 0.67 5.30
CA SER A 103 -9.19 0.79 4.87
C SER A 103 -9.37 0.38 3.42
N LEU A 104 -10.24 -0.62 3.19
CA LEU A 104 -10.64 -0.99 1.83
C LEU A 104 -11.50 0.11 1.20
N GLU A 105 -12.38 0.74 1.98
CA GLU A 105 -13.25 1.83 1.55
C GLU A 105 -12.45 3.02 1.03
N GLU A 106 -11.37 3.39 1.71
CA GLU A 106 -10.47 4.44 1.23
C GLU A 106 -9.69 4.02 0.00
N TRP A 107 -9.22 2.77 -0.04
CA TRP A 107 -8.46 2.23 -1.16
C TRP A 107 -9.25 2.20 -2.47
N GLY A 108 -10.55 1.90 -2.38
CA GLY A 108 -11.49 1.82 -3.52
C GLY A 108 -11.87 3.15 -4.14
N LYS A 109 -11.47 4.29 -3.56
CA LYS A 109 -11.68 5.62 -4.14
C LYS A 109 -10.82 5.78 -5.39
N CYS A 110 -11.28 5.27 -6.52
CA CYS A 110 -10.57 5.36 -7.79
C CYS A 110 -10.65 6.78 -8.35
N PRO A 111 -9.54 7.37 -8.82
CA PRO A 111 -9.58 8.69 -9.43
C PRO A 111 -10.47 8.63 -10.68
N VAL A 112 -11.46 9.51 -10.75
CA VAL A 112 -12.32 9.64 -11.93
C VAL A 112 -11.43 10.04 -13.10
N THR A 113 -11.33 9.18 -14.11
CA THR A 113 -10.62 9.53 -15.33
C THR A 113 -11.47 10.57 -16.04
N THR A 114 -11.15 11.86 -15.90
CA THR A 114 -11.78 12.92 -16.68
C THR A 114 -11.33 12.74 -18.14
N THR A 115 -12.03 11.91 -18.89
CA THR A 115 -11.92 11.85 -20.35
C THR A 115 -12.32 13.22 -20.88
N GLY A 116 -11.33 13.95 -21.41
CA GLY A 116 -11.41 15.40 -21.57
C GLY A 116 -12.45 15.91 -22.56
N THR A 117 -12.97 17.10 -22.25
CA THR A 117 -13.20 18.16 -23.24
C THR A 117 -11.97 19.07 -23.21
N ALA A 118 -10.91 18.65 -23.90
CA ALA A 118 -9.90 19.60 -24.34
C ALA A 118 -10.51 20.35 -25.54
N SER A 119 -11.15 21.50 -25.27
CA SER A 119 -11.48 22.45 -26.33
C SER A 119 -10.18 22.99 -26.92
N VAL A 120 -9.90 22.57 -28.15
CA VAL A 120 -8.93 23.24 -29.01
C VAL A 120 -9.45 24.66 -29.25
N SER A 121 -8.71 25.66 -28.78
CA SER A 121 -8.80 27.02 -29.32
C SER A 121 -7.43 27.37 -29.88
N SER A 122 -7.31 27.20 -31.19
CA SER A 122 -6.31 27.91 -32.00
C SER A 122 -6.94 29.20 -32.51
N ALA A 123 -6.29 30.32 -32.25
CA ALA A 123 -6.26 31.52 -33.08
C ALA A 123 -4.91 32.18 -32.71
N ALA A 124 -3.83 32.13 -33.50
CA ALA A 124 -3.64 32.67 -34.86
C ALA A 124 -3.94 34.18 -34.92
N ASP A 125 -2.84 34.94 -34.91
CA ASP A 125 -2.55 36.21 -35.57
C ASP A 125 -3.50 37.40 -35.40
N ALA A 126 -3.01 38.42 -34.68
CA ALA A 126 -2.68 39.74 -35.24
C ALA A 126 -1.73 40.50 -34.29
#